data_AF-A0A1I8IGB0-F1
#
_entry.id   AF-A0A1I8IGB0-F1
#
_cell.length_a   1.000
_cell.length_b   1.000
_cell.length_c   1.000
_cell.angle_alpha   90.00
_cell.angle_beta   90.00
_cell.angle_gamma   90.00
#
_symmetry.space_group_name_H-M   'P 1'
#
loop_
_entity.id
_entity.type
_entity.pdbx_description
1 polymer ?
#
loop_
_entity_poly.entity_id
_entity_poly.type
_entity_poly.pdbx_seq_one_letter_code
_entity_poly.pdbx_strand_id
1 'polypeptide(L)'
;HEEAAAEAAAEATVTAAAAAEPEASEPKESTAEAAAPTDRKRPLIRPISSTRYVFERYDLGRTLGDGNFAVVRACVKRDSGNEYAAKVIDKKKLRGKEHMVLNEVRIMRLCRHPNIVRLVDEYETKAEIYLIMELVKGGDLFDAISQVVKFNEIQASSMVADIAGALHYLHSRRIVHRDLKPENLLVYRSKDNKISLKLGDFGLAMEVEEAIFTVCGTPTYVAPEILSETVRDRDQELFQIKTGTFEYLSPYWDHVS
;
A
#
# COMPACT_ATOMS: atom_id res chain seq x y z
N HIS A 1 -6.75 44.65 -63.90
CA HIS A 1 -6.42 44.32 -62.51
C HIS A 1 -5.80 42.92 -62.54
N GLU A 2 -4.52 42.71 -62.91
CA GLU A 2 -3.28 43.47 -62.60
C GLU A 2 -3.01 43.43 -61.08
N GLU A 3 -1.86 42.99 -60.56
CA GLU A 3 -0.55 42.52 -61.12
C GLU A 3 0.00 41.36 -60.21
N ALA A 4 0.84 40.40 -60.62
CA ALA A 4 2.30 40.43 -60.90
C ALA A 4 3.15 41.06 -59.76
N ALA A 5 4.34 40.60 -59.34
CA ALA A 5 5.17 39.38 -59.56
C ALA A 5 5.92 39.10 -58.21
N ALA A 6 6.87 38.18 -57.98
CA ALA A 6 7.71 37.23 -58.74
C ALA A 6 7.87 35.93 -57.88
N GLU A 7 8.69 34.87 -58.09
CA GLU A 7 9.98 34.62 -58.74
C GLU A 7 11.25 35.23 -58.05
N ALA A 8 12.43 34.58 -57.98
CA ALA A 8 12.86 33.27 -58.52
C ALA A 8 13.89 32.51 -57.62
N ALA A 9 14.22 31.30 -58.05
CA ALA A 9 15.08 30.27 -57.46
C ALA A 9 16.58 30.59 -57.28
N ALA A 10 17.27 29.75 -56.49
CA ALA A 10 18.69 29.42 -56.67
C ALA A 10 19.05 28.04 -56.05
N GLU A 11 19.38 27.05 -56.87
CA GLU A 11 20.16 25.88 -56.44
C GLU A 11 21.67 26.19 -56.62
N ALA A 12 22.52 25.67 -55.74
CA ALA A 12 23.96 25.57 -55.97
C ALA A 12 24.55 24.42 -55.13
N THR A 13 25.44 23.63 -55.73
CA THR A 13 25.83 22.31 -55.19
C THR A 13 27.34 22.09 -55.26
N VAL A 14 27.89 21.34 -54.30
CA VAL A 14 29.23 20.73 -54.27
C VAL A 14 30.45 21.66 -54.29
N THR A 15 31.21 21.64 -53.18
CA THR A 15 32.66 21.35 -53.22
C THR A 15 33.04 20.53 -51.99
N ALA A 16 33.82 19.47 -52.17
CA ALA A 16 34.34 18.65 -51.09
C ALA A 16 35.79 19.04 -50.74
N ALA A 17 36.16 18.90 -49.48
CA ALA A 17 37.54 18.88 -49.00
C ALA A 17 37.69 17.67 -48.07
N ALA A 18 38.82 16.96 -48.15
CA ALA A 18 39.01 15.65 -47.51
C ALA A 18 40.26 15.60 -46.64
N ALA A 19 40.32 14.54 -45.82
CA ALA A 19 41.48 14.05 -45.05
C ALA A 19 42.00 14.94 -43.90
N ALA A 20 41.69 14.53 -42.68
CA ALA A 20 42.71 14.09 -41.71
C ALA A 20 42.06 13.23 -40.61
N GLU A 21 42.54 11.99 -40.43
CA GLU A 21 42.35 11.25 -39.17
C GLU A 21 43.44 11.67 -38.17
N PRO A 22 43.15 11.57 -36.87
CA PRO A 22 44.16 11.01 -35.96
C PRO A 22 43.63 9.87 -35.10
N GLU A 23 44.58 9.06 -34.64
CA GLU A 23 44.47 7.76 -33.99
C GLU A 23 43.54 7.67 -32.76
N ALA A 24 43.14 6.43 -32.45
CA ALA A 24 42.32 6.10 -31.29
C ALA A 24 43.05 6.33 -29.96
N SER A 25 42.32 6.76 -28.93
CA SER A 25 42.77 6.81 -27.54
C SER A 25 41.76 6.13 -26.61
N GLU A 26 42.20 5.11 -25.88
CA GLU A 26 41.35 4.32 -24.97
C GLU A 26 40.97 5.08 -23.68
N PRO A 27 39.68 5.14 -23.30
CA PRO A 27 39.25 5.48 -21.95
C PRO A 27 39.21 4.24 -21.05
N LYS A 28 40.33 4.05 -20.35
CA LYS A 28 40.64 3.16 -19.21
C LYS A 28 39.48 2.61 -18.38
N GLU A 29 39.70 1.43 -17.81
CA GLU A 29 38.88 0.85 -16.73
C GLU A 29 38.67 1.80 -15.54
N SER A 30 37.41 2.16 -15.26
CA SER A 30 36.78 2.22 -13.92
C SER A 30 35.43 2.96 -14.02
N THR A 31 34.41 2.64 -13.23
CA THR A 31 34.29 1.65 -12.16
C THR A 31 33.29 0.56 -12.53
N ALA A 32 33.46 -0.65 -11.98
CA ALA A 32 32.37 -1.61 -11.92
C ALA A 32 31.32 -1.08 -10.92
N GLU A 33 30.22 -0.52 -11.43
CA GLU A 33 29.11 -0.08 -10.60
C GLU A 33 28.57 -1.30 -9.83
N ALA A 34 28.72 -1.29 -8.51
CA ALA A 34 28.54 -2.47 -7.68
C ALA A 34 27.04 -2.84 -7.60
N ALA A 35 26.61 -3.72 -8.52
CA ALA A 35 25.25 -4.24 -8.58
C ALA A 35 24.76 -4.64 -7.19
N ALA A 36 23.68 -4.00 -6.74
CA ALA A 36 23.21 -4.11 -5.36
C ALA A 36 23.05 -5.59 -4.96
N PRO A 37 23.57 -6.02 -3.79
CA PRO A 37 23.71 -7.43 -3.47
C PRO A 37 22.34 -8.12 -3.48
N THR A 38 22.17 -9.03 -4.44
CA THR A 38 20.87 -9.69 -4.68
C THR A 38 20.39 -10.40 -3.41
N ASP A 39 19.25 -9.98 -2.87
CA ASP A 39 18.81 -10.34 -1.51
C ASP A 39 18.17 -11.74 -1.43
N ARG A 40 18.86 -12.75 -1.97
CA ARG A 40 18.42 -14.15 -2.06
C ARG A 40 18.79 -15.00 -0.84
N LYS A 41 19.15 -14.37 0.30
CA LYS A 41 19.60 -15.08 1.52
C LYS A 41 19.09 -14.52 2.85
N ARG A 42 18.36 -13.40 2.88
CA ARG A 42 17.74 -12.92 4.13
C ARG A 42 16.37 -13.57 4.31
N PRO A 43 16.06 -14.14 5.50
CA PRO A 43 14.75 -14.69 5.77
C PRO A 43 13.69 -13.57 5.79
N LEU A 44 12.45 -13.93 5.47
CA LEU A 44 11.33 -12.98 5.37
C LEU A 44 10.99 -12.34 6.73
N ILE A 45 11.23 -13.08 7.83
CA ILE A 45 11.21 -12.57 9.20
C ILE A 45 12.58 -12.87 9.82
N ARG A 46 13.15 -11.95 10.60
CA ARG A 46 14.50 -12.16 11.18
C ARG A 46 14.42 -13.07 12.42
N PRO A 47 15.04 -14.27 12.41
CA PRO A 47 15.06 -15.15 13.57
C PRO A 47 15.95 -14.56 14.67
N ILE A 48 15.45 -14.58 15.90
CA ILE A 48 16.11 -14.11 17.12
C ILE A 48 16.03 -15.17 18.22
N SER A 49 17.07 -15.27 19.04
CA SER A 49 17.23 -16.33 20.04
C SER A 49 16.26 -16.22 21.23
N SER A 50 15.79 -15.00 21.55
CA SER A 50 14.92 -14.71 22.69
C SER A 50 14.14 -13.42 22.47
N THR A 51 12.93 -13.33 23.04
CA THR A 51 12.10 -12.11 23.13
C THR A 51 12.86 -10.92 23.73
N ARG A 52 13.82 -11.20 24.62
CA ARG A 52 14.75 -10.22 25.19
C ARG A 52 15.41 -9.32 24.13
N TYR A 53 15.73 -9.84 22.94
CA TYR A 53 16.30 -9.04 21.84
C TYR A 53 15.38 -7.90 21.40
N VAL A 54 14.06 -8.12 21.43
CA VAL A 54 13.04 -7.09 21.16
C VAL A 54 12.98 -6.12 22.33
N PHE A 55 12.92 -6.61 23.58
CA PHE A 55 12.77 -5.77 24.77
C PHE A 55 13.99 -4.88 25.05
N GLU A 56 15.19 -5.27 24.59
CA GLU A 56 16.41 -4.46 24.58
C GLU A 56 16.37 -3.31 23.56
N ARG A 57 15.43 -3.33 22.60
CA ARG A 57 15.26 -2.31 21.54
C ARG A 57 13.97 -1.52 21.65
N TYR A 58 12.91 -2.14 22.16
CA TYR A 58 11.56 -1.59 22.27
C TYR A 58 11.03 -1.80 23.69
N ASP A 59 10.57 -0.73 24.31
CA ASP A 59 9.81 -0.78 25.56
C ASP A 59 8.33 -1.00 25.22
N LEU A 60 7.74 -2.13 25.62
CA LEU A 60 6.35 -2.47 25.28
C LEU A 60 5.39 -1.90 26.33
N GLY A 61 4.59 -0.91 25.93
CA GLY A 61 3.57 -0.25 26.75
C GLY A 61 2.20 -0.93 26.68
N ARG A 62 1.14 -0.12 26.74
CA ARG A 62 -0.27 -0.58 26.77
C ARG A 62 -0.66 -1.38 25.54
N THR A 63 -1.66 -2.25 25.69
CA THR A 63 -2.42 -2.82 24.56
C THR A 63 -3.15 -1.72 23.80
N LEU A 64 -3.20 -1.87 22.48
CA LEU A 64 -3.95 -1.03 21.53
C LEU A 64 -5.11 -1.82 20.88
N GLY A 65 -4.95 -3.14 20.73
CA GLY A 65 -6.00 -4.05 20.30
C GLY A 65 -5.64 -5.50 20.65
N ASP A 66 -6.65 -6.34 20.88
CA ASP A 66 -6.51 -7.77 21.16
C ASP A 66 -7.33 -8.55 20.14
N GLY A 67 -6.66 -9.38 19.34
CA GLY A 67 -7.24 -10.15 18.25
C GLY A 67 -6.94 -11.63 18.39
N ASN A 68 -7.76 -12.47 17.76
CA ASN A 68 -7.75 -13.93 17.92
C ASN A 68 -6.33 -14.54 17.93
N PHE A 69 -5.49 -14.16 16.97
CA PHE A 69 -4.11 -14.66 16.81
C PHE A 69 -3.01 -13.75 17.39
N ALA A 70 -3.30 -12.47 17.64
CA ALA A 70 -2.29 -11.44 17.88
C ALA A 70 -2.76 -10.32 18.81
N VAL A 71 -1.86 -9.81 19.66
CA VAL A 71 -2.08 -8.62 20.49
C VAL A 71 -1.24 -7.47 19.93
N VAL A 72 -1.87 -6.31 19.69
CA VAL A 72 -1.18 -5.08 19.27
C VAL A 72 -0.88 -4.25 20.52
N ARG A 73 0.38 -3.87 20.73
CA ARG A 73 0.81 -3.02 21.86
C ARG A 73 1.52 -1.76 21.36
N ALA A 74 1.32 -0.64 22.05
CA ALA A 74 2.17 0.54 21.88
C ALA A 74 3.60 0.20 22.34
N CYS A 75 4.61 0.74 21.67
CA CYS A 75 6.00 0.59 22.09
C CYS A 75 6.87 1.79 21.74
N VAL A 76 7.97 1.97 22.48
CA VAL A 76 8.93 3.05 22.27
C VAL A 76 10.31 2.47 21.98
N LYS A 77 10.93 2.88 20.87
CA LYS A 77 12.26 2.41 20.47
C LYS A 77 13.35 3.12 21.29
N ARG A 78 14.09 2.36 22.09
CA ARG A 78 14.97 2.87 23.17
C ARG A 78 16.10 3.78 22.71
N ASP A 79 16.56 3.63 21.46
CA ASP A 79 17.67 4.41 20.90
C ASP A 79 17.27 5.79 20.35
N SER A 80 15.98 6.04 20.18
CA SER A 80 15.46 7.20 19.44
C SER A 80 14.25 7.87 20.09
N GLY A 81 13.60 7.22 21.05
CA GLY A 81 12.36 7.70 21.67
C GLY A 81 11.13 7.62 20.75
N ASN A 82 11.28 7.11 19.53
CA ASN A 82 10.20 7.01 18.55
C ASN A 82 9.14 5.98 18.97
N GLU A 83 7.87 6.35 18.82
CA GLU A 83 6.73 5.48 19.12
C GLU A 83 6.31 4.63 17.91
N TYR A 84 5.95 3.37 18.19
CA TYR A 84 5.58 2.34 17.22
C TYR A 84 4.46 1.45 17.77
N ALA A 85 3.82 0.66 16.91
CA ALA A 85 2.89 -0.40 17.30
C ALA A 85 3.54 -1.78 17.07
N ALA A 86 3.52 -2.66 18.06
CA ALA A 86 4.02 -4.03 17.96
C ALA A 86 2.84 -5.01 17.90
N LYS A 87 2.59 -5.61 16.73
CA LYS A 87 1.65 -6.75 16.57
C LYS A 87 2.42 -8.02 16.96
N VAL A 88 2.09 -8.58 18.13
CA VAL A 88 2.73 -9.77 18.70
C VAL A 88 1.82 -10.97 18.48
N ILE A 89 2.30 -11.96 17.72
CA ILE A 89 1.50 -13.07 17.19
C ILE A 89 1.98 -14.39 17.82
N ASP A 90 1.10 -15.13 18.50
CA ASP A 90 1.43 -16.41 19.13
C ASP A 90 1.40 -17.55 18.10
N LYS A 91 2.54 -18.17 17.84
CA LYS A 91 2.68 -19.28 16.89
C LYS A 91 1.86 -20.51 17.27
N LYS A 92 1.52 -20.70 18.55
CA LYS A 92 0.63 -21.79 18.98
C LYS A 92 -0.77 -21.62 18.40
N LYS A 93 -1.25 -20.38 18.28
CA LYS A 93 -2.54 -20.03 17.68
C LYS A 93 -2.51 -20.07 16.14
N LEU A 94 -1.32 -19.97 15.53
CA LEU A 94 -1.12 -19.98 14.07
C LEU A 94 -1.08 -21.38 13.43
N ARG A 95 -1.27 -22.48 14.19
CA ARG A 95 -1.12 -23.85 13.65
C ARG A 95 -2.00 -24.11 12.41
N GLY A 96 -1.37 -24.37 11.27
CA GLY A 96 -2.01 -24.56 9.97
C GLY A 96 -2.32 -23.26 9.20
N LYS A 97 -1.91 -22.11 9.73
CA LYS A 97 -2.14 -20.74 9.20
C LYS A 97 -0.84 -19.92 9.12
N GLU A 98 0.32 -20.55 9.32
CA GLU A 98 1.64 -19.90 9.34
C GLU A 98 1.94 -19.16 8.03
N HIS A 99 1.43 -19.67 6.91
CA HIS A 99 1.53 -19.04 5.59
C HIS A 99 0.84 -17.67 5.51
N MET A 100 -0.20 -17.42 6.30
CA MET A 100 -0.92 -16.13 6.29
C MET A 100 -0.03 -15.01 6.80
N VAL A 101 0.68 -15.22 7.92
CA VAL A 101 1.59 -14.22 8.50
C VAL A 101 2.83 -14.03 7.63
N LEU A 102 3.32 -15.08 6.97
CA LEU A 102 4.38 -14.92 5.97
C LEU A 102 3.91 -14.05 4.80
N ASN A 103 2.69 -14.23 4.30
CA ASN A 103 2.17 -13.39 3.22
C ASN A 103 1.85 -11.95 3.68
N GLU A 104 1.36 -11.75 4.91
CA GLU A 104 1.20 -10.43 5.53
C GLU A 104 2.53 -9.66 5.52
N VAL A 105 3.61 -10.26 6.04
CA VAL A 105 4.94 -9.63 6.04
C VAL A 105 5.47 -9.41 4.61
N ARG A 106 5.23 -10.35 3.69
CA ARG A 106 5.62 -10.21 2.28
C ARG A 106 4.99 -8.97 1.64
N ILE A 107 3.68 -8.80 1.82
CA ILE A 107 2.92 -7.66 1.30
C ILE A 107 3.35 -6.36 2.01
N MET A 108 3.41 -6.34 3.33
CA MET A 108 3.78 -5.14 4.08
C MET A 108 5.21 -4.66 3.81
N ARG A 109 6.15 -5.54 3.46
CA ARG A 109 7.51 -5.15 3.01
C ARG A 109 7.52 -4.47 1.64
N LEU A 110 6.57 -4.79 0.75
CA LEU A 110 6.41 -4.17 -0.56
C LEU A 110 5.65 -2.82 -0.46
N CYS A 111 4.77 -2.67 0.53
CA CYS A 111 3.95 -1.49 0.72
C CYS A 111 4.70 -0.26 1.27
N ARG A 112 4.72 0.81 0.49
CA ARG A 112 5.20 2.15 0.86
C ARG A 112 4.28 3.22 0.25
N HIS A 113 3.26 3.62 1.01
CA HIS A 113 2.26 4.61 0.62
C HIS A 113 1.88 5.45 1.85
N PRO A 114 1.61 6.78 1.73
CA PRO A 114 1.21 7.61 2.87
C PRO A 114 -0.01 7.04 3.61
N ASN A 115 -1.02 6.55 2.88
CA ASN A 115 -2.27 6.02 3.44
C ASN A 115 -2.23 4.52 3.76
N ILE A 116 -1.05 3.95 3.99
CA ILE A 116 -0.88 2.55 4.43
C ILE A 116 0.00 2.53 5.69
N VAL A 117 -0.33 1.67 6.66
CA VAL A 117 0.47 1.45 7.86
C VAL A 117 1.79 0.76 7.49
N ARG A 118 2.91 1.44 7.71
CA ARG A 118 4.24 0.95 7.29
C ARG A 118 4.83 -0.05 8.29
N LEU A 119 5.32 -1.19 7.80
CA LEU A 119 6.21 -2.08 8.56
C LEU A 119 7.60 -1.44 8.75
N VAL A 120 8.12 -1.53 9.97
CA VAL A 120 9.36 -0.87 10.42
C VAL A 120 10.48 -1.89 10.62
N ASP A 121 10.19 -2.94 11.37
CA ASP A 121 11.09 -4.02 11.75
C ASP A 121 10.24 -5.29 11.98
N GLU A 122 10.71 -6.46 11.57
CA GLU A 122 10.07 -7.74 11.91
C GLU A 122 11.05 -8.72 12.59
N TYR A 123 10.57 -9.50 13.57
CA TYR A 123 11.38 -10.46 14.32
C TYR A 123 10.60 -11.74 14.63
N GLU A 124 11.32 -12.86 14.75
CA GLU A 124 10.75 -14.20 14.97
C GLU A 124 11.48 -14.94 16.10
N THR A 125 10.76 -15.39 17.12
CA THR A 125 11.27 -16.30 18.16
C THR A 125 10.74 -17.73 17.94
N LYS A 126 11.08 -18.66 18.83
CA LYS A 126 10.48 -20.02 18.82
C LYS A 126 8.97 -20.02 19.08
N ALA A 127 8.43 -19.03 19.78
CA ALA A 127 7.02 -19.01 20.22
C ALA A 127 6.17 -17.90 19.57
N GLU A 128 6.80 -16.80 19.15
CA GLU A 128 6.10 -15.56 18.80
C GLU A 128 6.72 -14.90 17.56
N ILE A 129 5.90 -14.17 16.81
CA ILE A 129 6.32 -13.25 15.74
C ILE A 129 6.01 -11.82 16.20
N TYR A 130 6.93 -10.89 15.97
CA TYR A 130 6.82 -9.48 16.32
C TYR A 130 6.89 -8.64 15.04
N LEU A 131 5.80 -7.95 14.70
CA LEU A 131 5.77 -6.96 13.62
C LEU A 131 5.74 -5.56 14.24
N ILE A 132 6.84 -4.81 14.11
CA ILE A 132 6.94 -3.42 14.53
C ILE A 132 6.45 -2.54 13.37
N MET A 133 5.45 -1.73 13.63
CA MET A 133 4.71 -0.94 12.65
C MET A 133 4.67 0.55 13.06
N GLU A 134 4.38 1.41 12.11
CA GLU A 134 4.07 2.83 12.38
C GLU A 134 2.91 2.97 13.37
N LEU A 135 3.06 3.78 14.43
CA LEU A 135 1.97 4.08 15.35
C LEU A 135 1.08 5.20 14.80
N VAL A 136 -0.14 4.85 14.41
CA VAL A 136 -1.19 5.83 14.11
C VAL A 136 -1.95 6.14 15.40
N LYS A 137 -1.98 7.41 15.80
CA LYS A 137 -2.37 7.81 17.18
C LYS A 137 -3.86 8.10 17.40
N GLY A 138 -4.67 8.24 16.35
CA GLY A 138 -6.08 8.63 16.48
C GLY A 138 -7.06 7.47 16.70
N GLY A 139 -6.57 6.23 16.87
CA GLY A 139 -7.42 5.04 16.88
C GLY A 139 -7.77 4.57 15.48
N ASP A 140 -8.76 3.69 15.37
CA ASP A 140 -9.42 3.30 14.13
C ASP A 140 -10.65 4.18 13.82
N LEU A 141 -11.22 4.00 12.63
CA LEU A 141 -12.36 4.77 12.16
C LEU A 141 -13.69 4.31 12.80
N PHE A 142 -13.78 3.08 13.31
CA PHE A 142 -14.98 2.59 13.98
C PHE A 142 -15.20 3.32 15.31
N ASP A 143 -14.14 3.43 16.12
CA ASP A 143 -14.13 4.21 17.36
C ASP A 143 -14.38 5.71 17.06
N ALA A 144 -13.78 6.25 15.99
CA ALA A 144 -13.94 7.64 15.61
C ALA A 144 -15.38 7.98 15.13
N ILE A 145 -16.04 7.10 14.38
CA ILE A 145 -17.47 7.22 14.02
C ILE A 145 -18.34 7.10 15.28
N SER A 146 -18.01 6.17 16.19
CA SER A 146 -18.76 5.97 17.44
C SER A 146 -18.68 7.14 18.41
N GLN A 147 -17.64 7.98 18.30
CA GLN A 147 -17.42 9.16 19.16
C GLN A 147 -17.89 10.48 18.55
N VAL A 148 -18.07 10.56 17.23
CA VAL A 148 -18.37 11.81 16.50
C VAL A 148 -19.72 11.69 15.80
N VAL A 149 -20.69 12.54 16.17
CA VAL A 149 -22.08 12.47 15.69
C VAL A 149 -22.16 12.39 14.16
N LYS A 150 -21.45 13.27 13.44
CA LYS A 150 -21.24 13.22 11.98
C LYS A 150 -19.86 13.79 11.64
N PHE A 151 -19.20 13.25 10.62
CA PHE A 151 -18.18 13.98 9.86
C PHE A 151 -18.87 14.97 8.91
N ASN A 152 -18.18 16.01 8.46
CA ASN A 152 -18.68 16.85 7.36
C ASN A 152 -18.22 16.33 5.98
N GLU A 153 -18.88 16.78 4.91
CA GLU A 153 -18.60 16.34 3.53
C GLU A 153 -17.12 16.51 3.12
N ILE A 154 -16.47 17.60 3.55
CA ILE A 154 -15.05 17.86 3.26
C ILE A 154 -14.15 16.82 3.94
N GLN A 155 -14.46 16.45 5.19
CA GLN A 155 -13.76 15.38 5.92
C GLN A 155 -14.02 14.01 5.29
N ALA A 156 -15.27 13.69 4.96
CA ALA A 156 -15.65 12.44 4.31
C ALA A 156 -14.96 12.28 2.94
N SER A 157 -15.00 13.33 2.10
CA SER A 157 -14.31 13.38 0.81
C SER A 157 -12.80 13.15 0.94
N SER A 158 -12.14 13.80 1.91
CA SER A 158 -10.71 13.59 2.20
C SER A 158 -10.40 12.14 2.64
N MET A 159 -11.27 11.56 3.47
CA MET A 159 -11.11 10.17 3.93
C MET A 159 -11.33 9.16 2.79
N VAL A 160 -12.30 9.39 1.92
CA VAL A 160 -12.51 8.57 0.71
C VAL A 160 -11.34 8.68 -0.27
N ALA A 161 -10.77 9.88 -0.44
CA ALA A 161 -9.58 10.08 -1.29
C ALA A 161 -8.34 9.33 -0.75
N ASP A 162 -8.14 9.32 0.56
CA ASP A 162 -7.06 8.55 1.21
C ASP A 162 -7.21 7.02 1.01
N ILE A 163 -8.43 6.50 1.17
CA ILE A 163 -8.75 5.08 0.93
C ILE A 163 -8.54 4.74 -0.55
N ALA A 164 -9.07 5.56 -1.46
CA ALA A 164 -8.93 5.36 -2.90
C ALA A 164 -7.45 5.36 -3.33
N GLY A 165 -6.62 6.26 -2.76
CA GLY A 165 -5.18 6.28 -2.97
C GLY A 165 -4.50 4.98 -2.49
N ALA A 166 -4.82 4.51 -1.29
CA ALA A 166 -4.30 3.25 -0.76
C ALA A 166 -4.70 2.03 -1.64
N LEU A 167 -5.96 1.93 -2.04
CA LEU A 167 -6.45 0.85 -2.89
C LEU A 167 -5.82 0.91 -4.29
N HIS A 168 -5.72 2.09 -4.91
CA HIS A 168 -5.05 2.26 -6.20
C HIS A 168 -3.56 1.85 -6.13
N TYR A 169 -2.87 2.19 -5.03
CA TYR A 169 -1.49 1.76 -4.79
C TYR A 169 -1.35 0.24 -4.68
N LEU A 170 -2.31 -0.45 -4.05
CA LEU A 170 -2.31 -1.90 -3.91
C LEU A 170 -2.69 -2.60 -5.24
N HIS A 171 -3.75 -2.14 -5.90
CA HIS A 171 -4.25 -2.73 -7.14
C HIS A 171 -3.24 -2.57 -8.29
N SER A 172 -2.51 -1.46 -8.36
CA SER A 172 -1.38 -1.26 -9.30
C SER A 172 -0.18 -2.21 -9.05
N ARG A 173 -0.16 -2.91 -7.91
CA ARG A 173 0.80 -3.98 -7.55
C ARG A 173 0.15 -5.37 -7.53
N ARG A 174 -1.08 -5.50 -8.06
CA ARG A 174 -1.91 -6.71 -8.01
C ARG A 174 -2.16 -7.24 -6.60
N ILE A 175 -2.17 -6.37 -5.59
CA ILE A 175 -2.49 -6.75 -4.21
C ILE A 175 -3.94 -6.37 -3.92
N VAL A 176 -4.74 -7.30 -3.38
CA VAL A 176 -6.12 -7.09 -2.92
C VAL A 176 -6.13 -7.20 -1.38
N HIS A 177 -6.78 -6.26 -0.70
CA HIS A 177 -6.79 -6.23 0.78
C HIS A 177 -7.70 -7.28 1.42
N ARG A 178 -8.89 -7.49 0.83
CA ARG A 178 -9.98 -8.39 1.27
C ARG A 178 -10.57 -8.18 2.67
N ASP A 179 -9.98 -7.31 3.50
CA ASP A 179 -10.52 -6.91 4.80
C ASP A 179 -10.57 -5.38 4.92
N LEU A 180 -11.42 -4.73 4.11
CA LEU A 180 -11.61 -3.28 4.14
C LEU A 180 -12.85 -2.94 4.98
N LYS A 181 -12.63 -2.37 6.17
CA LYS A 181 -13.65 -2.01 7.15
C LYS A 181 -13.14 -0.89 8.08
N PRO A 182 -14.02 -0.12 8.77
CA PRO A 182 -13.61 0.99 9.63
C PRO A 182 -12.55 0.63 10.70
N GLU A 183 -12.61 -0.57 11.27
CA GLU A 183 -11.66 -1.07 12.29
C GLU A 183 -10.22 -1.20 11.75
N ASN A 184 -10.08 -1.39 10.43
CA ASN A 184 -8.78 -1.51 9.75
C ASN A 184 -8.29 -0.16 9.16
N LEU A 185 -9.04 0.93 9.34
CA LEU A 185 -8.73 2.26 8.83
C LEU A 185 -8.30 3.17 9.98
N LEU A 186 -6.98 3.32 10.18
CA LEU A 186 -6.45 4.07 11.31
C LEU A 186 -6.45 5.58 11.04
N VAL A 187 -6.91 6.35 12.02
CA VAL A 187 -7.10 7.80 11.92
C VAL A 187 -5.81 8.55 12.31
N TYR A 188 -5.23 9.23 11.33
CA TYR A 188 -4.14 10.18 11.53
C TYR A 188 -4.67 11.62 11.55
N ARG A 189 -4.20 12.44 12.51
CA ARG A 189 -4.43 13.88 12.52
C ARG A 189 -3.12 14.61 12.25
N SER A 190 -3.12 15.47 11.24
CA SER A 190 -1.97 16.31 10.88
C SER A 190 -1.79 17.49 11.85
N LYS A 191 -0.66 18.21 11.75
CA LYS A 191 -0.39 19.40 12.58
C LYS A 191 -1.38 20.54 12.34
N ASP A 192 -1.93 20.62 11.13
CA ASP A 192 -2.99 21.54 10.71
C ASP A 192 -4.41 20.96 10.93
N ASN A 193 -4.55 20.01 11.86
CA ASN A 193 -5.80 19.37 12.31
C ASN A 193 -6.61 18.61 11.26
N LYS A 194 -6.14 18.47 10.00
CA LYS A 194 -6.78 17.64 8.99
C LYS A 194 -6.81 16.18 9.44
N ILE A 195 -7.91 15.52 9.12
CA ILE A 195 -8.13 14.10 9.35
C ILE A 195 -7.71 13.37 8.08
N SER A 196 -6.95 12.29 8.23
CA SER A 196 -6.48 11.45 7.13
C SER A 196 -6.40 9.99 7.57
N LEU A 197 -6.56 9.05 6.64
CA LEU A 197 -6.64 7.62 6.93
C LEU A 197 -5.40 6.83 6.49
N LYS A 198 -5.11 5.77 7.24
CA LYS A 198 -4.07 4.77 6.96
C LYS A 198 -4.66 3.36 7.06
N LEU A 199 -4.69 2.64 5.94
CA LEU A 199 -5.12 1.24 5.87
C LEU A 199 -4.11 0.31 6.57
N GLY A 200 -4.60 -0.55 7.44
CA GLY A 200 -3.85 -1.55 8.19
C GLY A 200 -4.48 -2.95 8.17
N ASP A 201 -3.84 -3.87 8.89
CA ASP A 201 -4.09 -5.32 8.94
C ASP A 201 -4.17 -6.06 7.58
N PHE A 202 -3.00 -6.34 7.03
CA PHE A 202 -2.83 -7.12 5.79
C PHE A 202 -2.96 -8.64 6.00
N GLY A 203 -3.48 -9.10 7.14
CA GLY A 203 -3.58 -10.53 7.49
C GLY A 203 -4.45 -11.39 6.56
N LEU A 204 -5.36 -10.77 5.79
CA LEU A 204 -6.15 -11.43 4.73
C LEU A 204 -5.74 -11.01 3.31
N ALA A 205 -4.79 -10.09 3.15
CA ALA A 205 -4.39 -9.57 1.85
C ALA A 205 -3.73 -10.65 0.97
N MET A 206 -3.85 -10.50 -0.35
CA MET A 206 -3.33 -11.46 -1.33
C MET A 206 -2.82 -10.76 -2.59
N GLU A 207 -1.78 -11.33 -3.21
CA GLU A 207 -1.33 -10.96 -4.55
C GLU A 207 -2.04 -11.85 -5.58
N VAL A 208 -2.55 -11.26 -6.66
CA VAL A 208 -3.24 -11.98 -7.74
C VAL A 208 -2.39 -12.00 -9.01
N GLU A 209 -2.24 -13.19 -9.60
CA GLU A 209 -1.34 -13.37 -10.75
C GLU A 209 -1.95 -12.89 -12.07
N GLU A 210 -3.28 -12.92 -12.20
CA GLU A 210 -4.03 -12.50 -13.40
C GLU A 210 -4.91 -11.27 -13.14
N ALA A 211 -5.27 -10.54 -14.20
CA ALA A 211 -6.12 -9.35 -14.13
C ALA A 211 -7.60 -9.73 -14.21
N ILE A 212 -8.33 -9.60 -13.09
CA ILE A 212 -9.71 -10.07 -12.95
C ILE A 212 -10.70 -9.09 -13.59
N PHE A 213 -11.00 -9.28 -14.89
CA PHE A 213 -11.95 -8.47 -15.66
C PHE A 213 -13.31 -9.14 -15.83
N THR A 214 -14.23 -8.90 -14.89
CA THR A 214 -15.66 -9.27 -15.00
C THR A 214 -16.53 -8.07 -14.52
N VAL A 215 -17.87 -8.10 -14.62
CA VAL A 215 -18.78 -7.06 -14.10
C VAL A 215 -19.94 -7.68 -13.33
N CYS A 216 -20.28 -7.13 -12.16
CA CYS A 216 -21.52 -7.40 -11.42
C CYS A 216 -22.09 -6.12 -10.81
N GLY A 217 -23.42 -6.03 -10.70
CA GLY A 217 -24.13 -4.87 -10.16
C GLY A 217 -25.64 -5.11 -10.02
N THR A 218 -26.27 -4.47 -9.03
CA THR A 218 -27.74 -4.50 -8.86
C THR A 218 -28.43 -3.82 -10.06
N PRO A 219 -29.51 -4.39 -10.66
CA PRO A 219 -29.95 -4.00 -12.02
C PRO A 219 -30.44 -2.56 -12.24
N THR A 220 -30.59 -1.75 -11.20
CA THR A 220 -31.20 -0.40 -11.27
C THR A 220 -30.28 0.71 -11.80
N TYR A 221 -28.96 0.51 -11.83
CA TYR A 221 -27.99 1.53 -12.25
C TYR A 221 -26.95 0.97 -13.24
N VAL A 222 -27.39 0.05 -14.09
CA VAL A 222 -26.53 -0.72 -15.00
C VAL A 222 -26.38 0.01 -16.35
N ALA A 223 -25.14 0.33 -16.72
CA ALA A 223 -24.81 0.87 -18.05
C ALA A 223 -25.07 -0.19 -19.14
N PRO A 224 -25.53 0.21 -20.35
CA PRO A 224 -26.15 -0.71 -21.31
C PRO A 224 -25.23 -1.82 -21.82
N GLU A 225 -23.91 -1.63 -21.79
CA GLU A 225 -22.89 -2.60 -22.18
C GLU A 225 -22.73 -3.80 -21.22
N ILE A 226 -23.39 -3.77 -20.05
CA ILE A 226 -23.26 -4.77 -18.98
C ILE A 226 -24.35 -5.85 -19.07
N LEU A 227 -25.42 -5.65 -19.86
CA LEU A 227 -26.61 -6.52 -19.86
C LEU A 227 -26.44 -7.87 -20.59
N SER A 228 -25.24 -8.20 -21.10
CA SER A 228 -24.94 -9.47 -21.77
C SER A 228 -24.24 -10.49 -20.87
N GLU A 229 -24.90 -11.63 -20.66
CA GLU A 229 -24.38 -12.93 -20.19
C GLU A 229 -24.08 -13.14 -18.68
N THR A 230 -25.12 -13.59 -17.97
CA THR A 230 -25.12 -14.61 -16.87
C THR A 230 -24.00 -14.63 -15.81
N VAL A 231 -24.37 -14.22 -14.59
CA VAL A 231 -23.58 -14.21 -13.33
C VAL A 231 -23.73 -15.51 -12.51
N ARG A 232 -22.67 -15.93 -11.80
CA ARG A 232 -22.60 -17.12 -10.91
C ARG A 232 -21.51 -17.03 -9.81
N ASP A 233 -21.92 -16.80 -8.56
CA ASP A 233 -21.23 -16.98 -7.25
C ASP A 233 -19.80 -16.44 -7.02
N ARG A 234 -18.85 -16.56 -7.97
CA ARG A 234 -17.48 -15.99 -7.93
C ARG A 234 -17.46 -14.47 -8.08
N ASP A 235 -18.64 -13.88 -8.12
CA ASP A 235 -18.97 -12.61 -8.73
C ASP A 235 -19.22 -11.49 -7.70
N GLN A 236 -19.14 -11.82 -6.41
CA GLN A 236 -19.25 -10.86 -5.28
C GLN A 236 -17.92 -10.13 -5.00
N GLU A 237 -16.79 -10.84 -4.99
CA GLU A 237 -15.45 -10.27 -4.72
C GLU A 237 -15.03 -9.26 -5.82
N LEU A 238 -15.51 -9.52 -7.02
CA LEU A 238 -15.42 -8.66 -8.20
C LEU A 238 -16.15 -7.32 -8.06
N PHE A 239 -17.34 -7.35 -7.47
CA PHE A 239 -18.20 -6.19 -7.23
C PHE A 239 -17.46 -5.23 -6.26
N GLN A 240 -16.90 -5.75 -5.16
CA GLN A 240 -16.02 -5.00 -4.24
C GLN A 240 -14.85 -4.29 -4.95
N ILE A 241 -14.29 -4.86 -6.02
CA ILE A 241 -13.17 -4.26 -6.75
C ILE A 241 -13.61 -3.09 -7.64
N LYS A 242 -14.90 -3.02 -8.05
CA LYS A 242 -15.46 -1.96 -8.90
C LYS A 242 -16.27 -0.89 -8.16
N THR A 243 -16.96 -1.23 -7.07
CA THR A 243 -17.65 -0.25 -6.18
C THR A 243 -16.91 0.03 -4.88
N GLY A 244 -15.65 -0.41 -4.77
CA GLY A 244 -14.76 -0.33 -3.61
C GLY A 244 -14.37 1.06 -3.10
N THR A 245 -15.10 2.11 -3.48
CA THR A 245 -15.03 3.45 -2.86
C THR A 245 -16.24 3.80 -2.01
N PHE A 246 -17.39 3.10 -2.10
CA PHE A 246 -18.61 3.49 -1.36
C PHE A 246 -19.45 2.37 -0.71
N GLU A 247 -19.77 1.26 -1.38
CA GLU A 247 -20.83 0.35 -0.87
C GLU A 247 -20.52 -0.30 0.50
N TYR A 248 -19.28 -0.72 0.73
CA TYR A 248 -18.88 -1.36 2.01
C TYR A 248 -18.91 -0.42 3.22
N LEU A 249 -19.10 0.88 2.99
CA LEU A 249 -19.23 1.89 4.03
C LEU A 249 -20.63 2.51 4.07
N SER A 250 -21.57 2.12 3.20
CA SER A 250 -22.92 2.72 3.16
C SER A 250 -23.63 2.77 4.52
N PRO A 251 -23.69 1.67 5.31
CA PRO A 251 -24.36 1.69 6.62
C PRO A 251 -23.67 2.60 7.66
N TYR A 252 -22.42 2.99 7.42
CA TYR A 252 -21.65 3.89 8.27
C TYR A 252 -21.70 5.34 7.76
N TRP A 253 -21.84 5.55 6.44
CA TRP A 253 -22.01 6.86 5.81
C TRP A 253 -23.45 7.40 5.89
N ASP A 254 -24.46 6.55 6.10
CA ASP A 254 -25.83 6.98 6.41
C ASP A 254 -25.92 7.83 7.71
N HIS A 255 -24.87 7.80 8.54
CA HIS A 255 -24.72 8.69 9.70
C HIS A 255 -24.01 10.02 9.39
N VAL A 256 -23.54 10.25 8.16
CA VAL A 256 -22.79 11.46 7.76
C VAL A 256 -23.63 12.51 7.01
N SER A 257 -24.86 12.17 6.57
CA SER A 257 -25.89 13.12 6.10
C SER A 257 -26.78 13.59 7.25
#